data_AF-A0A3R6PG64-F1
#
_entry.id   AF-A0A3R6PG64-F1
#
_cell.length_a   1.000
_cell.length_b   1.000
_cell.length_c   1.000
_cell.angle_alpha   90.00
_cell.angle_beta   90.00
_cell.angle_gamma   90.00
#
_symmetry.space_group_name_H-M   'P 1'
#
loop_
_entity.id
_entity.type
_entity.pdbx_description
1 polymer ?
#
loop_
_entity_poly.entity_id
_entity_poly.type
_entity_poly.pdbx_seq_one_letter_code
_entity_poly.pdbx_strand_id
1 'polypeptide(L)'
;MTLFLLLIGTLQAQESSEDEARYTKRVEKYISRWEKLIPHYSKIQYAGSMGLISLGTGWNYYRNHWETDVLLGLVPRYSDRHAMITMTLKQNYYPWNIPLSDKLSFEPLACGFYINTLFDRDFWGRQPDKYPKGYYWFSTRIRTHIFAGERFTLKLNENKSWHKSISFFYELSTCDLYLINKIGNKSLKPKDYMSLSFGLKLQIL
;
A
#
# COMPACT_ATOMS: atom_id res chain seq x y z
N MET A 1 67.31 -0.05 -5.84
CA MET A 1 66.41 1.09 -6.13
C MET A 1 65.18 0.67 -6.93
N THR A 2 65.33 -0.16 -7.96
CA THR A 2 64.22 -0.69 -8.80
C THR A 2 63.22 -1.57 -8.04
N LEU A 3 63.68 -2.43 -7.11
CA LEU A 3 62.77 -3.29 -6.32
C LEU A 3 61.83 -2.49 -5.40
N PHE A 4 62.30 -1.36 -4.87
CA PHE A 4 61.54 -0.52 -3.95
C PHE A 4 60.44 0.26 -4.68
N LEU A 5 60.72 0.75 -5.89
CA LEU A 5 59.73 1.39 -6.76
C LEU A 5 58.62 0.41 -7.20
N LEU A 6 58.97 -0.84 -7.46
CA LEU A 6 58.00 -1.90 -7.78
C LEU A 6 57.09 -2.25 -6.58
N LEU A 7 57.64 -2.26 -5.36
CA LEU A 7 56.87 -2.49 -4.15
C LEU A 7 55.88 -1.34 -3.86
N ILE A 8 56.30 -0.10 -4.09
CA ILE A 8 55.43 1.08 -3.92
C ILE A 8 54.31 1.08 -4.98
N GLY A 9 54.63 0.76 -6.24
CA GLY A 9 53.62 0.69 -7.30
C GLY A 9 52.58 -0.41 -7.06
N THR A 10 52.98 -1.55 -6.50
CA THR A 10 52.04 -2.64 -6.15
C THR A 10 51.17 -2.30 -4.93
N LEU A 11 51.71 -1.60 -3.94
CA LEU A 11 50.93 -1.08 -2.80
C LEU A 11 49.88 -0.05 -3.24
N GLN A 12 50.26 0.90 -4.10
CA GLN A 12 49.33 1.91 -4.63
C GLN A 12 48.23 1.28 -5.50
N ALA A 13 48.57 0.28 -6.32
CA ALA A 13 47.59 -0.45 -7.11
C ALA A 13 46.63 -1.28 -6.25
N GLN A 14 47.11 -1.83 -5.13
CA GLN A 14 46.28 -2.55 -4.17
C GLN A 14 45.29 -1.60 -3.47
N GLU A 15 45.75 -0.45 -2.97
CA GLU A 15 44.90 0.57 -2.35
C GLU A 15 43.81 1.07 -3.32
N SER A 16 44.17 1.38 -4.58
CA SER A 16 43.18 1.83 -5.57
C SER A 16 42.12 0.77 -5.86
N SER A 17 42.50 -0.51 -5.91
CA SER A 17 41.56 -1.62 -6.14
C SER A 17 40.63 -1.85 -4.94
N GLU A 18 41.12 -1.67 -3.71
CA GLU A 18 40.32 -1.78 -2.49
C GLU A 18 39.31 -0.65 -2.36
N ASP A 19 39.70 0.57 -2.76
CA ASP A 19 38.81 1.73 -2.78
C ASP A 19 37.70 1.61 -3.84
N GLU A 20 38.01 1.08 -5.03
CA GLU A 20 37.02 0.74 -6.05
C GLU A 20 36.05 -0.35 -5.56
N ALA A 21 36.55 -1.40 -4.91
CA ALA A 21 35.71 -2.46 -4.31
C ALA A 21 34.81 -1.92 -3.17
N ARG A 22 35.29 -0.94 -2.41
CA ARG A 22 34.52 -0.29 -1.33
C ARG A 22 33.50 0.70 -1.89
N TYR A 23 33.80 1.35 -3.02
CA TYR A 23 32.88 2.24 -3.73
C TYR A 23 31.74 1.44 -4.39
N THR A 24 32.06 0.37 -5.13
CA THR A 24 31.07 -0.51 -5.78
C THR A 24 30.10 -1.11 -4.76
N LYS A 25 30.58 -1.67 -3.64
CA LYS A 25 29.70 -2.14 -2.54
C LYS A 25 28.77 -1.07 -1.99
N ARG A 26 29.23 0.19 -1.91
CA ARG A 26 28.37 1.31 -1.47
C ARG A 26 27.30 1.61 -2.50
N VAL A 27 27.67 1.68 -3.77
CA VAL A 27 26.75 1.93 -4.89
C VAL A 27 25.70 0.82 -4.98
N GLU A 28 26.10 -0.45 -4.92
CA GLU A 28 25.18 -1.61 -4.89
C GLU A 28 24.18 -1.51 -3.73
N LYS A 29 24.64 -1.11 -2.54
CA LYS A 29 23.77 -0.90 -1.38
C LYS A 29 22.77 0.23 -1.60
N TYR A 30 23.17 1.31 -2.29
CA TYR A 30 22.25 2.39 -2.66
C TYR A 30 21.25 1.91 -3.72
N ILE A 31 21.71 1.27 -4.80
CA ILE A 31 20.86 0.75 -5.87
C ILE A 31 19.82 -0.22 -5.29
N SER A 32 20.24 -1.19 -4.47
CA SER A 32 19.34 -2.14 -3.81
C SER A 32 18.30 -1.47 -2.91
N ARG A 33 18.63 -0.35 -2.26
CA ARG A 33 17.67 0.43 -1.46
C ARG A 33 16.68 1.19 -2.35
N TRP A 34 17.14 1.74 -3.46
CA TRP A 34 16.29 2.42 -4.43
C TRP A 34 15.36 1.45 -5.15
N GLU A 35 15.83 0.26 -5.54
CA GLU A 35 15.01 -0.80 -6.13
C GLU A 35 13.86 -1.22 -5.21
N LYS A 36 14.09 -1.28 -3.88
CA LYS A 36 13.04 -1.56 -2.90
C LYS A 36 11.96 -0.47 -2.80
N LEU A 37 12.25 0.76 -3.24
CA LEU A 37 11.28 1.85 -3.24
C LEU A 37 10.40 1.85 -4.50
N ILE A 38 10.80 1.13 -5.55
CA ILE A 38 10.00 1.02 -6.76
C ILE A 38 8.76 0.19 -6.45
N PRO A 39 7.54 0.71 -6.70
CA PRO A 39 6.34 -0.05 -6.47
C PRO A 39 6.21 -1.21 -7.47
N HIS A 40 5.67 -2.33 -7.01
CA HIS A 40 5.57 -3.55 -7.82
C HIS A 40 4.28 -3.61 -8.65
N TYR A 41 3.24 -2.88 -8.25
CA TYR A 41 1.94 -2.91 -8.90
C TYR A 41 1.16 -1.61 -8.71
N SER A 42 0.13 -1.47 -9.53
CA SER A 42 -0.87 -0.41 -9.42
C SER A 42 -2.22 -1.00 -9.05
N LYS A 43 -3.00 -0.29 -8.24
CA LYS A 43 -4.36 -0.66 -7.84
C LYS A 43 -5.31 0.46 -8.13
N ILE A 44 -6.49 0.08 -8.61
CA ILE A 44 -7.63 0.97 -8.77
C ILE A 44 -8.76 0.38 -7.94
N GLN A 45 -9.34 1.19 -7.07
CA GLN A 45 -10.44 0.81 -6.19
C GLN A 45 -11.61 1.74 -6.45
N TYR A 46 -12.78 1.15 -6.62
CA TYR A 46 -14.05 1.82 -6.85
C TYR A 46 -14.96 1.59 -5.66
N ALA A 47 -15.55 2.69 -5.19
CA ALA A 47 -16.39 2.78 -4.01
C ALA A 47 -15.67 2.35 -2.71
N GLY A 48 -16.39 2.44 -1.58
CA GLY A 48 -15.86 2.19 -0.25
C GLY A 48 -15.71 3.45 0.61
N SER A 49 -15.32 3.29 1.87
CA SER A 49 -14.96 4.41 2.76
C SER A 49 -13.66 5.13 2.40
N MET A 50 -13.03 4.75 1.28
CA MET A 50 -11.80 5.35 0.73
C MET A 50 -12.07 6.45 -0.32
N GLY A 51 -13.31 6.55 -0.84
CA GLY A 51 -13.68 7.49 -1.89
C GLY A 51 -14.44 6.81 -3.03
N LEU A 52 -14.97 7.59 -3.99
CA LEU A 52 -15.68 6.99 -5.13
C LEU A 52 -14.70 6.25 -6.04
N ILE A 53 -13.55 6.87 -6.31
CA ILE A 53 -12.48 6.31 -7.14
C ILE A 53 -11.17 6.56 -6.41
N SER A 54 -10.40 5.50 -6.18
CA SER A 54 -9.07 5.57 -5.60
C SER A 54 -8.06 4.87 -6.50
N LEU A 55 -6.96 5.55 -6.80
CA LEU A 55 -5.84 4.97 -7.53
C LEU A 55 -4.62 4.94 -6.62
N GLY A 56 -3.82 3.88 -6.73
CA GLY A 56 -2.70 3.70 -5.84
C GLY A 56 -1.65 2.78 -6.38
N THR A 57 -0.57 2.71 -5.63
CA THR A 57 0.57 1.84 -5.92
C THR A 57 0.99 1.13 -4.65
N GLY A 58 1.69 0.00 -4.79
CA GLY A 58 2.04 -0.78 -3.61
C GLY A 58 3.20 -1.74 -3.79
N TRP A 59 3.56 -2.33 -2.67
CA TRP A 59 4.70 -3.23 -2.51
C TRP A 59 4.23 -4.56 -1.97
N ASN A 60 4.63 -5.66 -2.63
CA ASN A 60 4.44 -7.02 -2.14
C ASN A 60 5.70 -7.44 -1.37
N TYR A 61 5.54 -8.09 -0.22
CA TYR A 61 6.65 -8.64 0.55
C TYR A 61 6.27 -9.96 1.22
N TYR A 62 7.29 -10.67 1.71
CA TYR A 62 7.16 -11.98 2.35
C TYR A 62 6.36 -12.99 1.50
N ARG A 63 6.85 -13.23 0.27
CA ARG A 63 6.24 -14.17 -0.70
C ARG A 63 4.80 -13.81 -1.10
N ASN A 64 4.51 -12.52 -1.23
CA ASN A 64 3.19 -11.97 -1.60
C ASN A 64 2.07 -12.19 -0.58
N HIS A 65 2.38 -12.65 0.64
CA HIS A 65 1.37 -12.71 1.71
C HIS A 65 1.04 -11.33 2.27
N TRP A 66 1.96 -10.37 2.19
CA TRP A 66 1.76 -9.03 2.71
C TRP A 66 1.89 -7.98 1.61
N GLU A 67 1.00 -6.99 1.66
CA GLU A 67 0.94 -5.92 0.68
C GLU A 67 0.67 -4.59 1.35
N THR A 68 1.56 -3.61 1.16
CA THR A 68 1.31 -2.23 1.56
C THR A 68 0.92 -1.43 0.32
N ASP A 69 -0.25 -0.79 0.38
CA ASP A 69 -0.70 0.11 -0.68
C ASP A 69 -0.79 1.53 -0.16
N VAL A 70 -0.45 2.47 -1.04
CA VAL A 70 -0.76 3.89 -0.89
C VAL A 70 -1.71 4.27 -2.00
N LEU A 71 -2.92 4.68 -1.62
CA LEU A 71 -4.01 5.04 -2.53
C LEU A 71 -4.36 6.52 -2.34
N LEU A 72 -4.63 7.19 -3.45
CA LEU A 72 -5.19 8.53 -3.50
C LEU A 72 -6.60 8.44 -4.07
N GLY A 73 -7.58 8.79 -3.25
CA GLY A 73 -9.01 8.73 -3.57
C GLY A 73 -9.62 10.09 -3.79
N LEU A 74 -10.56 10.16 -4.72
CA LEU A 74 -11.40 11.34 -4.98
C LEU A 74 -12.81 11.08 -4.50
N VAL A 75 -13.33 12.02 -3.70
CA VAL A 75 -14.73 12.03 -3.24
C VAL A 75 -15.46 13.13 -4.01
N PRO A 76 -16.33 12.79 -4.97
CA PRO A 76 -17.10 13.78 -5.72
C PRO A 76 -18.17 14.43 -4.85
N ARG A 77 -18.53 15.67 -5.22
CA ARG A 77 -19.50 16.50 -4.49
C ARG A 77 -20.88 15.84 -4.53
N TYR A 78 -21.51 15.70 -3.36
CA TYR A 78 -22.97 15.53 -3.29
C TYR A 78 -23.58 16.75 -2.59
N SER A 79 -24.47 17.42 -3.31
CA SER A 79 -25.23 18.64 -2.97
C SER A 79 -24.43 19.92 -2.67
N ASP A 80 -23.60 20.02 -1.62
CA ASP A 80 -23.18 21.35 -1.10
C ASP A 80 -21.73 21.49 -0.58
N ARG A 81 -20.82 20.55 -0.84
CA ARG A 81 -19.41 20.66 -0.44
C ARG A 81 -18.44 20.33 -1.56
N HIS A 82 -17.26 20.96 -1.55
CA HIS A 82 -16.18 20.83 -2.54
C HIS A 82 -15.67 19.38 -2.67
N ALA A 83 -15.04 19.06 -3.81
CA ALA A 83 -14.42 17.76 -4.02
C ALA A 83 -13.25 17.57 -3.05
N MET A 84 -13.23 16.44 -2.35
CA MET A 84 -12.19 16.15 -1.35
C MET A 84 -11.22 15.11 -1.89
N ILE A 85 -9.95 15.30 -1.56
CA ILE A 85 -8.90 14.31 -1.82
C ILE A 85 -8.71 13.51 -0.55
N THR A 86 -8.51 12.21 -0.71
CA THR A 86 -8.25 11.29 0.38
C THR A 86 -6.95 10.56 0.10
N MET A 87 -6.18 10.30 1.15
CA MET A 87 -5.00 9.46 1.06
C MET A 87 -5.21 8.29 2.00
N THR A 88 -5.11 7.11 1.45
CA THR A 88 -5.33 5.87 2.18
C THR A 88 -4.04 5.06 2.17
N LEU A 89 -3.55 4.78 3.37
CA LEU A 89 -2.50 3.78 3.58
C LEU A 89 -3.18 2.47 3.97
N LYS A 90 -3.00 1.44 3.15
CA LYS A 90 -3.65 0.15 3.34
C LYS A 90 -2.61 -0.94 3.54
N GLN A 91 -2.87 -1.77 4.53
CA GLN A 91 -2.08 -2.95 4.82
C GLN A 91 -2.95 -4.19 4.59
N ASN A 92 -2.60 -4.98 3.58
CA ASN A 92 -3.28 -6.23 3.28
C ASN A 92 -2.44 -7.43 3.69
N TYR A 93 -3.14 -8.51 4.05
CA TYR A 93 -2.61 -9.81 4.39
C TYR A 93 -3.45 -10.89 3.69
N TYR A 94 -2.77 -11.81 3.00
CA TYR A 94 -3.33 -12.92 2.26
C TYR A 94 -2.75 -14.22 2.84
N PRO A 95 -3.48 -14.94 3.71
CA PRO A 95 -2.98 -16.16 4.33
C PRO A 95 -2.89 -17.36 3.39
N TRP A 96 -3.77 -17.45 2.38
CA TRP A 96 -3.81 -18.60 1.47
C TRP A 96 -3.88 -18.16 0.02
N ASN A 97 -3.12 -18.84 -0.83
CA ASN A 97 -3.20 -18.72 -2.28
C ASN A 97 -3.41 -20.12 -2.87
N ILE A 98 -4.58 -20.32 -3.48
CA ILE A 98 -4.99 -21.58 -4.09
C ILE A 98 -4.89 -21.43 -5.61
N PRO A 99 -3.89 -22.04 -6.27
CA PRO A 99 -3.84 -22.08 -7.72
C PRO A 99 -4.94 -23.02 -8.23
N LEU A 100 -5.93 -22.50 -8.96
CA LEU A 100 -7.00 -23.31 -9.59
C LEU A 100 -6.55 -23.84 -10.96
N SER A 101 -5.68 -23.11 -11.65
CA SER A 101 -5.16 -23.46 -12.98
C SER A 101 -3.81 -22.78 -13.20
N ASP A 102 -3.08 -23.16 -14.25
CA ASP A 102 -1.79 -22.55 -14.62
C ASP A 102 -1.87 -21.03 -14.77
N LYS A 103 -3.04 -20.52 -15.14
CA LYS A 103 -3.31 -19.09 -15.37
C LYS A 103 -4.23 -18.44 -14.34
N LEU A 104 -4.81 -19.20 -13.41
CA LEU A 104 -5.81 -18.68 -12.46
C LEU A 104 -5.45 -19.05 -11.02
N SER A 105 -5.40 -18.05 -10.17
CA SER A 105 -5.15 -18.19 -8.73
C SER A 105 -6.27 -17.52 -7.95
N PHE A 106 -6.70 -18.17 -6.88
CA PHE A 106 -7.76 -17.69 -6.00
C PHE A 106 -7.22 -17.53 -4.59
N GLU A 107 -7.53 -16.40 -3.99
CA GLU A 107 -7.17 -16.11 -2.62
C GLU A 107 -8.47 -15.89 -1.83
N PRO A 108 -8.91 -16.91 -1.07
CA PRO A 108 -10.21 -16.93 -0.41
C PRO A 108 -10.29 -15.98 0.78
N LEU A 109 -9.16 -15.43 1.22
CA LEU A 109 -9.16 -14.46 2.30
C LEU A 109 -8.11 -13.40 2.02
N ALA A 110 -8.59 -12.17 1.90
CA ALA A 110 -7.81 -10.95 1.94
C ALA A 110 -8.28 -10.17 3.16
N CYS A 111 -7.45 -10.05 4.19
CA CYS A 111 -7.80 -9.28 5.38
C CYS A 111 -6.75 -8.21 5.64
N GLY A 112 -7.14 -7.18 6.39
CA GLY A 112 -6.21 -6.12 6.70
C GLY A 112 -6.88 -4.92 7.32
N PHE A 113 -6.11 -3.84 7.38
CA PHE A 113 -6.59 -2.56 7.85
C PHE A 113 -6.12 -1.45 6.91
N TYR A 114 -6.85 -0.35 6.91
CA TYR A 114 -6.42 0.86 6.23
C TYR A 114 -6.70 2.09 7.05
N ILE A 115 -5.86 3.06 6.82
CA ILE A 115 -5.88 4.36 7.46
C ILE A 115 -6.16 5.38 6.36
N ASN A 116 -7.34 6.00 6.43
CA ASN A 116 -7.72 7.07 5.51
C ASN A 116 -7.49 8.43 6.17
N THR A 117 -6.75 9.30 5.49
CA THR A 117 -6.57 10.71 5.82
C THR A 117 -7.30 11.54 4.78
N LEU A 118 -8.30 12.32 5.22
CA LEU A 118 -8.99 13.24 4.33
C LEU A 118 -8.27 14.59 4.27
N PHE A 119 -7.90 14.98 3.06
CA PHE A 119 -7.35 16.29 2.72
C PHE A 119 -8.46 17.16 2.14
N ASP A 120 -9.04 17.98 3.00
CA ASP A 120 -9.95 19.05 2.58
C ASP A 120 -9.20 20.40 2.63
N ARG A 121 -9.46 21.25 1.63
CA ARG A 121 -8.65 22.46 1.34
C ARG A 121 -8.67 23.45 2.51
N ASP A 122 -9.73 23.44 3.32
CA ASP A 122 -9.87 24.29 4.50
C ASP A 122 -9.16 23.76 5.76
N PHE A 123 -8.58 22.54 5.70
CA PHE A 123 -7.96 21.88 6.86
C PHE A 123 -6.44 21.99 6.92
N TRP A 124 -5.82 22.90 6.17
CA TRP A 124 -4.41 23.27 6.37
C TRP A 124 -4.20 24.13 7.64
N GLY A 125 -5.24 24.80 8.15
CA GLY A 125 -5.11 25.77 9.26
C GLY A 125 -5.90 25.49 10.55
N ARG A 126 -6.99 24.71 10.53
CA ARG A 126 -7.80 24.51 11.75
C ARG A 126 -8.68 23.26 11.69
N GLN A 127 -8.70 22.50 12.78
CA GLN A 127 -9.62 21.38 13.02
C GLN A 127 -11.06 21.94 13.14
N PRO A 128 -12.10 21.25 12.65
CA PRO A 128 -13.46 21.70 12.89
C PRO A 128 -13.80 21.32 14.34
N ASP A 129 -14.05 22.32 15.19
CA ASP A 129 -14.42 22.17 16.60
C ASP A 129 -15.83 21.53 16.77
N LYS A 130 -16.04 20.33 16.21
CA LYS A 130 -17.29 19.58 16.37
C LYS A 130 -17.26 18.60 17.56
N TYR A 131 -16.08 18.35 18.14
CA TYR A 131 -15.92 17.49 19.31
C TYR A 131 -14.96 18.12 20.33
N PRO A 132 -15.26 18.04 21.64
CA PRO A 132 -14.41 18.62 22.68
C PRO A 132 -12.99 18.05 22.61
N LYS A 133 -12.00 18.93 22.79
CA LYS A 133 -10.57 18.59 22.79
C LYS A 133 -10.32 17.50 23.85
N GLY A 134 -9.79 16.35 23.44
CA GLY A 134 -9.47 15.22 24.32
C GLY A 134 -10.42 14.02 24.25
N TYR A 135 -11.48 14.05 23.41
CA TYR A 135 -12.40 12.91 23.30
C TYR A 135 -11.82 11.69 22.55
N TYR A 136 -10.82 11.89 21.67
CA TYR A 136 -10.07 10.82 21.01
C TYR A 136 -8.55 11.06 21.18
N TRP A 137 -7.80 10.02 21.53
CA TRP A 137 -6.33 10.04 21.62
C TRP A 137 -5.65 10.01 20.24
N PHE A 138 -6.41 9.81 19.16
CA PHE A 138 -5.99 9.89 17.76
C PHE A 138 -6.62 11.10 17.07
N SER A 139 -5.91 11.71 16.11
CA SER A 139 -6.41 12.86 15.36
C SER A 139 -7.68 12.51 14.57
N THR A 140 -8.77 13.29 14.73
CA THR A 140 -10.07 13.09 14.04
C THR A 140 -10.02 13.14 12.51
N ARG A 141 -8.87 13.52 11.92
CA ARG A 141 -8.60 13.48 10.48
C ARG A 141 -8.32 12.07 9.96
N ILE A 142 -7.87 11.19 10.85
CA ILE A 142 -7.44 9.84 10.55
C ILE A 142 -8.59 8.89 10.87
N ARG A 143 -9.04 8.12 9.88
CA ARG A 143 -10.06 7.09 10.03
C ARG A 143 -9.44 5.71 9.81
N THR A 144 -9.54 4.85 10.81
CA THR A 144 -9.11 3.46 10.74
C THR A 144 -10.27 2.56 10.34
N HIS A 145 -9.97 1.64 9.43
CA HIS A 145 -10.93 0.66 8.94
C HIS A 145 -10.27 -0.70 8.89
N ILE A 146 -11.05 -1.73 9.18
CA ILE A 146 -10.65 -3.13 9.01
C ILE A 146 -11.45 -3.66 7.83
N PHE A 147 -10.85 -4.48 6.99
CA PHE A 147 -11.52 -5.08 5.85
C PHE A 147 -11.24 -6.57 5.74
N ALA A 148 -12.19 -7.27 5.14
CA ALA A 148 -12.10 -8.66 4.75
C ALA A 148 -12.71 -8.82 3.35
N GLY A 149 -12.12 -9.66 2.50
CA GLY A 149 -12.50 -9.80 1.12
C GLY A 149 -11.90 -11.04 0.48
N GLU A 150 -12.10 -11.18 -0.83
CA GLU A 150 -11.48 -12.23 -1.63
C GLU A 150 -10.84 -11.63 -2.88
N ARG A 151 -9.86 -12.33 -3.45
CA ARG A 151 -9.15 -11.92 -4.66
C ARG A 151 -9.07 -13.06 -5.67
N PHE A 152 -9.32 -12.71 -6.92
CA PHE A 152 -9.14 -13.57 -8.09
C PHE A 152 -8.02 -13.01 -8.95
N THR A 153 -6.97 -13.79 -9.17
CA THR A 153 -5.80 -13.38 -9.96
C THR A 153 -5.73 -14.18 -11.25
N LEU A 154 -5.71 -13.47 -12.37
CA LEU A 154 -5.49 -14.00 -13.71
C LEU A 154 -4.06 -13.65 -14.14
N LYS A 155 -3.23 -14.67 -14.34
CA LYS A 155 -1.87 -14.51 -14.86
C LYS A 155 -1.94 -14.37 -16.38
N LEU A 156 -1.36 -13.31 -16.91
CA LEU A 156 -1.23 -13.12 -18.36
C LEU A 156 0.09 -13.76 -18.82
N ASN A 157 0.11 -14.27 -20.05
CA ASN A 157 1.33 -14.83 -20.61
C ASN A 157 2.36 -13.71 -20.82
N GLU A 158 3.52 -13.82 -20.16
CA GLU A 158 4.62 -12.83 -20.15
C GLU A 158 5.15 -12.48 -21.56
N ASN A 159 4.96 -13.35 -22.56
CA ASN A 159 5.45 -13.15 -23.92
C ASN A 159 4.70 -12.09 -24.75
N LYS A 160 3.56 -11.54 -24.28
CA LYS A 160 2.74 -10.63 -25.10
C LYS A 160 2.21 -9.38 -24.39
N SER A 161 2.43 -9.20 -23.09
CA SER A 161 1.82 -8.10 -22.34
C SER A 161 2.82 -7.42 -21.40
N TRP A 162 2.75 -6.10 -21.31
CA TRP A 162 3.50 -5.29 -20.33
C TRP A 162 3.06 -5.53 -18.88
N HIS A 163 1.98 -6.29 -18.65
CA HIS A 163 1.46 -6.62 -17.32
C HIS A 163 1.52 -8.13 -17.07
N LYS A 164 2.09 -8.53 -15.92
CA LYS A 164 2.26 -9.94 -15.54
C LYS A 164 0.97 -10.61 -15.09
N SER A 165 0.10 -9.87 -14.42
CA SER A 165 -1.18 -10.39 -13.94
C SER A 165 -2.20 -9.29 -13.69
N ILE A 166 -3.46 -9.65 -13.83
CA ILE A 166 -4.61 -8.83 -13.48
C ILE A 166 -5.30 -9.53 -12.32
N SER A 167 -5.50 -8.85 -11.19
CA SER A 167 -6.28 -9.39 -10.08
C SER A 167 -7.51 -8.54 -9.81
N PHE A 168 -8.66 -9.19 -9.75
CA PHE A 168 -9.91 -8.60 -9.30
C PHE A 168 -10.09 -8.89 -7.81
N PHE A 169 -10.47 -7.90 -7.03
CA PHE A 169 -10.73 -8.08 -5.61
C PHE A 169 -12.03 -7.40 -5.21
N TYR A 170 -12.71 -7.99 -4.23
CA TYR A 170 -13.85 -7.37 -3.56
C TYR A 170 -13.58 -7.35 -2.07
N GLU A 171 -13.98 -6.27 -1.40
CA GLU A 171 -13.67 -6.07 0.00
C GLU A 171 -14.87 -5.48 0.73
N LEU A 172 -15.20 -6.11 1.85
CA LEU A 172 -16.12 -5.62 2.85
C LEU A 172 -15.29 -4.98 3.95
N SER A 173 -15.46 -3.67 4.11
CA SER A 173 -14.77 -2.89 5.14
C SER A 173 -15.74 -2.40 6.22
N THR A 174 -15.24 -2.35 7.45
CA THR A 174 -15.94 -1.84 8.63
C THR A 174 -15.09 -0.78 9.31
N CYS A 175 -15.71 0.30 9.78
CA CYS A 175 -15.00 1.37 10.48
C CYS A 175 -14.80 1.01 11.97
N ASP A 176 -13.57 1.19 12.46
CA ASP A 176 -13.10 0.82 13.80
C ASP A 176 -13.90 1.49 14.93
N LEU A 177 -14.36 2.73 14.70
CA LEU A 177 -15.17 3.50 15.66
C LEU A 177 -16.46 2.77 16.07
N TYR A 178 -16.98 1.90 15.21
CA TYR A 178 -18.17 1.10 15.49
C TYR A 178 -17.86 -0.26 16.12
N LEU A 179 -16.66 -0.81 15.89
CA LEU A 179 -16.22 -2.05 16.53
C LEU A 179 -15.99 -1.84 18.04
N ILE A 180 -15.31 -0.75 18.40
CA ILE A 180 -15.08 -0.34 19.79
C ILE A 180 -16.41 -0.02 20.49
N ASN A 181 -17.34 0.66 19.81
CA ASN A 181 -18.68 0.92 20.34
C ASN A 181 -19.55 -0.35 20.48
N LYS A 182 -19.38 -1.36 19.63
CA LYS A 182 -20.15 -2.62 19.70
C LYS A 182 -19.74 -3.49 20.89
N ILE A 183 -18.48 -3.41 21.32
CA ILE A 183 -18.01 -4.05 22.56
C ILE A 183 -18.63 -3.36 23.80
N GLY A 184 -18.91 -2.04 23.71
CA GLY A 184 -19.55 -1.27 24.77
C GLY A 184 -21.09 -1.19 24.74
N ASN A 185 -21.74 -1.34 23.59
CA ASN A 185 -23.19 -1.16 23.41
C ASN A 185 -23.78 -2.05 22.29
N LYS A 186 -24.81 -2.84 22.63
CA LYS A 186 -25.41 -3.92 21.81
C LYS A 186 -26.38 -3.50 20.68
N SER A 187 -26.46 -2.22 20.30
CA SER A 187 -27.59 -1.71 19.47
C SER A 187 -27.22 -1.17 18.08
N LEU A 188 -26.29 -1.81 17.37
CA LEU A 188 -25.90 -1.34 16.04
C LEU A 188 -26.09 -2.42 14.96
N LYS A 189 -26.92 -2.12 13.96
CA LYS A 189 -27.23 -3.01 12.83
C LYS A 189 -26.00 -3.14 11.92
N PRO A 190 -25.64 -4.34 11.45
CA PRO A 190 -24.44 -4.55 10.63
C PRO A 190 -24.43 -3.78 9.30
N LYS A 191 -25.62 -3.52 8.72
CA LYS A 191 -25.77 -2.89 7.40
C LYS A 191 -25.36 -1.41 7.34
N ASP A 192 -25.38 -0.69 8.46
CA ASP A 192 -25.17 0.77 8.45
C ASP A 192 -23.67 1.18 8.45
N TYR A 193 -22.76 0.22 8.68
CA TYR A 193 -21.33 0.47 8.84
C TYR A 193 -20.43 -0.35 7.92
N MET A 194 -21.02 -1.28 7.16
CA MET A 194 -20.32 -2.11 6.19
C MET A 194 -20.26 -1.38 4.86
N SER A 195 -19.05 -1.13 4.39
CA SER A 195 -18.79 -0.52 3.09
C SER A 195 -18.20 -1.56 2.16
N LEU A 196 -18.92 -1.86 1.08
CA LEU A 196 -18.45 -2.73 0.01
C LEU A 196 -17.63 -1.90 -0.98
N SER A 197 -16.48 -2.44 -1.37
CA SER A 197 -15.62 -1.86 -2.38
C SER A 197 -15.15 -2.92 -3.36
N PHE A 198 -14.92 -2.50 -4.59
CA PHE A 198 -14.43 -3.36 -5.66
C PHE A 198 -13.12 -2.77 -6.15
N GLY A 199 -12.20 -3.61 -6.60
CA GLY A 199 -10.99 -3.09 -7.19
C GLY A 199 -10.27 -4.06 -8.10
N LEU A 200 -9.30 -3.50 -8.79
CA LEU A 200 -8.53 -4.14 -9.82
C LEU A 200 -7.06 -3.79 -9.60
N LYS A 201 -6.24 -4.84 -9.47
CA LYS A 201 -4.80 -4.78 -9.29
C LYS A 201 -4.14 -5.17 -10.61
N LEU A 202 -3.26 -4.32 -11.10
CA LEU A 202 -2.45 -4.56 -12.29
C LEU A 202 -1.00 -4.74 -11.84
N GLN A 203 -0.47 -5.95 -12.00
CA GLN A 203 0.91 -6.27 -11.66
C GLN A 203 1.83 -5.87 -12.82
N ILE A 204 2.80 -5.00 -12.55
CA ILE A 204 3.72 -4.46 -13.55
C ILE A 204 5.06 -5.22 -13.50
N LEU A 205 5.61 -5.41 -12.30
CA LEU A 205 6.89 -6.09 -12.05
C LEU A 205 6.74 -7.48 -11.42
#